data_AF-A0ABD3MMJ3-F1
#
_entry.id   AF-A0ABD3MMJ3-F1
#
_cell.length_a   1.000
_cell.length_b   1.000
_cell.length_c   1.000
_cell.angle_alpha   90.00
_cell.angle_beta   90.00
_cell.angle_gamma   90.00
#
_symmetry.space_group_name_H-M   'P 1'
#
loop_
_entity.id
_entity.type
_entity.pdbx_description
1 polymer ?
#
loop_
_entity_poly.entity_id
_entity_poly.type
_entity_poly.pdbx_seq_one_letter_code
_entity_poly.pdbx_strand_id
1 'polypeptide(L)'
;MNLRLLLSLINAVVVASYGLLPPSSSSSSSSIRTTMIAPLTTTTTMRMSVDLPPPLRSIASYPPPGRSSSLTCLSSSSSSSSSSSSSSSSTTTTIAPPTTTTKTRRSPRSPGKTRRLGLLTFDLDDSLYPIEPVLSDANAAFAKIVEGFGYESRIGPEDVVSAGRRIREEAGPIAGAAMTHTEVRMRAIRREMERCADGRPVSESDVERVYSAWERERHHSAERHLYPDALSTLRRIREIYPDVVIGAVTDGKANPLRMVFTLAPYFDFCTSWEDDASGRTAFFKELCDADGQADLQWIYRAAYEKYANIAEARGLRVDNNDDDDRPAWIHVGDDLAYDVGGSASCGADTILLDMDQAYRQTAKTRFLWGSEAVMPSWNTASGEEIAKRKAMNDAAEMMVDKRISRLSMLADAIEEILKGE
;
A
#
# COMPACT_ATOMS: atom_id res chain seq x y z
N MET A 1 -7.84 -35.27 -25.58
CA MET A 1 -7.00 -34.29 -26.32
C MET A 1 -5.55 -34.75 -26.26
N ASN A 2 -4.88 -34.89 -27.39
CA ASN A 2 -3.60 -35.58 -27.51
C ASN A 2 -2.44 -34.63 -27.16
N LEU A 3 -1.64 -34.96 -26.14
CA LEU A 3 -0.54 -34.15 -25.61
C LEU A 3 0.52 -33.79 -26.68
N ARG A 4 0.64 -34.62 -27.73
CA ARG A 4 1.51 -34.34 -28.88
C ARG A 4 1.05 -33.15 -29.73
N LEU A 5 -0.26 -32.91 -29.82
CA LEU A 5 -0.80 -31.78 -30.59
C LEU A 5 -0.59 -30.44 -29.85
N LEU A 6 -0.61 -30.46 -28.52
CA LEU A 6 -0.36 -29.29 -27.68
C LEU A 6 1.12 -28.86 -27.75
N LEU A 7 2.05 -29.82 -27.72
CA LEU A 7 3.49 -29.54 -27.83
C LEU A 7 3.90 -29.05 -29.24
N SER A 8 3.23 -29.52 -30.29
CA SER A 8 3.46 -29.03 -31.66
C SER A 8 2.99 -27.58 -31.85
N LEU A 9 1.92 -27.17 -31.18
CA LEU A 9 1.41 -25.79 -31.21
C LEU A 9 2.31 -24.82 -30.44
N ILE A 10 2.89 -25.27 -29.32
CA ILE A 10 3.83 -24.45 -28.54
C ILE A 10 5.13 -24.20 -29.31
N ASN A 11 5.68 -25.21 -30.00
CA ASN A 11 6.89 -25.02 -30.82
C ASN A 11 6.68 -24.11 -32.04
N ALA A 12 5.48 -24.12 -32.63
CA ALA A 12 5.18 -23.24 -33.77
C ALA A 12 5.12 -21.75 -33.38
N VAL A 13 4.69 -21.44 -32.14
CA VAL A 13 4.59 -20.06 -31.64
C VAL A 13 5.97 -19.51 -31.23
N VAL A 14 6.86 -20.36 -30.71
CA VAL A 14 8.22 -19.95 -30.32
C VAL A 14 9.10 -19.64 -31.53
N VAL A 15 8.97 -20.37 -32.63
CA VAL A 15 9.74 -20.12 -33.86
C VAL A 15 9.28 -18.86 -34.61
N ALA A 16 8.01 -18.46 -34.46
CA ALA A 16 7.50 -17.24 -35.07
C ALA A 16 7.93 -15.93 -34.36
N SER A 17 8.47 -16.02 -33.13
CA SER A 17 8.74 -14.85 -32.29
C SER A 17 10.19 -14.36 -32.33
N TYR A 18 11.11 -15.10 -32.95
CA TYR A 18 12.54 -14.73 -33.06
C TYR A 18 12.96 -14.59 -34.53
N GLY A 19 12.36 -13.63 -35.22
CA GLY A 19 12.85 -13.13 -36.50
C GLY A 19 14.10 -12.26 -36.29
N LEU A 20 15.28 -12.87 -36.43
CA LEU A 20 16.56 -12.17 -36.52
C LEU A 20 16.58 -11.31 -37.80
N LEU A 21 16.66 -9.98 -37.65
CA LEU A 21 17.01 -9.07 -38.74
C LEU A 21 18.51 -8.70 -38.67
N PRO A 22 19.20 -8.59 -39.82
CA PRO A 22 20.61 -8.20 -39.87
C PRO A 22 20.79 -6.67 -39.77
N PRO A 23 21.99 -6.19 -39.41
CA PRO A 23 22.23 -4.76 -39.21
C PRO A 23 22.47 -4.05 -40.55
N SER A 24 21.78 -2.94 -40.78
CA SER A 24 22.07 -2.01 -41.87
C SER A 24 22.83 -0.79 -41.35
N SER A 25 24.09 -0.70 -41.74
CA SER A 25 24.92 0.50 -41.73
C SER A 25 24.48 1.50 -42.80
N SER A 26 24.38 2.79 -42.49
CA SER A 26 25.11 3.85 -43.21
C SER A 26 24.68 5.27 -42.82
N SER A 27 25.70 6.07 -42.57
CA SER A 27 25.80 7.53 -42.61
C SER A 27 24.96 8.27 -43.67
N SER A 28 24.46 9.46 -43.30
CA SER A 28 24.63 10.67 -44.13
C SER A 28 24.19 11.94 -43.40
N SER A 29 25.12 12.90 -43.42
CA SER A 29 25.06 14.30 -43.04
C SER A 29 24.38 15.19 -44.08
N SER A 30 23.56 16.17 -43.65
CA SER A 30 23.30 17.45 -44.34
C SER A 30 22.42 18.33 -43.43
N SER A 31 22.92 19.41 -42.85
CA SER A 31 23.05 20.78 -43.39
C SER A 31 21.74 21.59 -43.44
N ILE A 32 21.58 22.42 -42.40
CA ILE A 32 21.01 23.77 -42.30
C ILE A 32 20.11 24.27 -43.44
N ARG A 33 18.86 24.61 -43.11
CA ARG A 33 18.19 25.83 -43.61
C ARG A 33 17.28 26.45 -42.56
N THR A 34 17.76 27.56 -42.02
CA THR A 34 17.01 28.56 -41.26
C THR A 34 16.05 29.30 -42.19
N THR A 35 14.76 29.29 -41.90
CA THR A 35 13.81 30.24 -42.49
C THR A 35 13.08 30.94 -41.36
N MET A 36 13.37 32.23 -41.19
CA MET A 36 12.61 33.13 -40.33
C MET A 36 11.32 33.52 -41.04
N ILE A 37 10.17 33.33 -40.38
CA ILE A 37 8.90 33.97 -40.74
C ILE A 37 8.34 34.59 -39.45
N ALA A 38 8.24 35.92 -39.48
CA ALA A 38 7.63 36.77 -38.46
C ALA A 38 6.11 36.97 -38.77
N PRO A 39 5.32 37.52 -37.84
CA PRO A 39 3.95 37.08 -37.58
C PRO A 39 2.87 37.84 -38.37
N LEU A 40 1.80 37.13 -38.71
CA LEU A 40 0.51 37.72 -39.07
C LEU A 40 -0.42 37.65 -37.87
N THR A 41 -0.67 38.81 -37.29
CA THR A 41 -1.75 39.06 -36.32
C THR A 41 -3.08 39.03 -37.04
N THR A 42 -4.01 38.19 -36.59
CA THR A 42 -5.42 38.29 -36.98
C THR A 42 -6.27 38.16 -35.72
N THR A 43 -6.77 39.31 -35.28
CA THR A 43 -7.75 39.44 -34.20
C THR A 43 -9.11 39.05 -34.74
N THR A 44 -9.62 37.88 -34.37
CA THR A 44 -11.02 37.49 -34.62
C THR A 44 -11.76 37.41 -33.30
N THR A 45 -12.58 38.43 -33.06
CA THR A 45 -13.55 38.48 -31.97
C THR A 45 -14.75 37.59 -32.34
N MET A 46 -14.82 36.37 -31.79
CA MET A 46 -16.05 35.57 -31.83
C MET A 46 -16.78 35.67 -30.48
N ARG A 47 -17.95 36.32 -30.50
CA ARG A 47 -19.00 36.13 -29.50
C ARG A 47 -19.56 34.71 -29.69
N MET A 48 -19.50 33.88 -28.66
CA MET A 48 -20.31 32.65 -28.59
C MET A 48 -21.42 32.84 -27.57
N SER A 49 -22.65 32.76 -28.07
CA SER A 49 -23.88 32.64 -27.29
C SER A 49 -23.88 31.35 -26.49
N VAL A 50 -24.40 31.45 -25.28
CA VAL A 50 -24.63 30.36 -24.34
C VAL A 50 -26.01 29.78 -24.63
N ASP A 51 -26.08 28.58 -25.20
CA ASP A 51 -27.30 27.78 -25.25
C ASP A 51 -27.02 26.44 -24.56
N LEU A 52 -27.59 26.29 -23.35
CA LEU A 52 -27.57 25.07 -22.55
C LEU A 52 -28.72 24.14 -23.01
N PRO A 53 -28.45 22.86 -23.32
CA PRO A 53 -29.51 21.86 -23.50
C PRO A 53 -29.97 21.27 -22.14
N PRO A 54 -31.24 20.82 -22.04
CA PRO A 54 -31.85 20.31 -20.81
C PRO A 54 -31.35 18.90 -20.44
N PRO A 55 -31.53 18.47 -19.17
CA PRO A 55 -30.91 17.26 -18.64
C PRO A 55 -31.55 15.98 -19.20
N LEU A 56 -30.71 15.07 -19.67
CA LEU A 56 -31.11 13.72 -20.05
C LEU A 56 -31.22 12.81 -18.82
N ARG A 57 -32.26 11.99 -18.86
CA ARG A 57 -32.76 11.11 -17.82
C ARG A 57 -31.84 9.93 -17.54
N SER A 58 -31.68 9.66 -16.25
CA SER A 58 -31.48 8.37 -15.58
C SER A 58 -31.82 7.12 -16.41
N ILE A 59 -30.86 6.20 -16.53
CA ILE A 59 -31.11 4.78 -16.84
C ILE A 59 -30.20 3.86 -15.98
N ALA A 60 -30.88 2.89 -15.36
CA ALA A 60 -30.43 1.57 -14.87
C ALA A 60 -29.53 1.48 -13.62
N SER A 61 -30.20 1.42 -12.48
CA SER A 61 -29.80 0.68 -11.28
C SER A 61 -29.82 -0.84 -11.55
N TYR A 62 -28.77 -1.54 -11.11
CA TYR A 62 -28.75 -3.00 -11.00
C TYR A 62 -29.68 -3.47 -9.86
N PRO A 63 -30.36 -4.63 -10.00
CA PRO A 63 -31.26 -5.16 -8.98
C PRO A 63 -30.47 -5.87 -7.86
N PRO A 64 -30.91 -5.78 -6.60
CA PRO A 64 -30.42 -6.68 -5.55
C PRO A 64 -31.11 -8.05 -5.66
N PRO A 65 -30.44 -9.16 -5.27
CA PRO A 65 -31.07 -10.46 -5.20
C PRO A 65 -32.05 -10.51 -4.03
N GLY A 66 -33.27 -10.97 -4.32
CA GLY A 66 -34.35 -11.06 -3.37
C GLY A 66 -34.12 -12.09 -2.26
N ARG A 67 -34.60 -11.75 -1.07
CA ARG A 67 -35.12 -12.72 -0.11
C ARG A 67 -36.48 -12.23 0.38
N SER A 68 -37.49 -12.99 0.00
CA SER A 68 -38.83 -12.96 0.57
C SER A 68 -38.86 -13.94 1.74
N SER A 69 -39.27 -13.49 2.93
CA SER A 69 -40.42 -14.03 3.65
C SER A 69 -40.53 -13.38 5.05
N SER A 70 -41.65 -12.69 5.21
CA SER A 70 -42.40 -12.30 6.41
C SER A 70 -42.21 -13.12 7.69
N LEU A 71 -42.25 -12.46 8.86
CA LEU A 71 -43.47 -12.42 9.68
C LEU A 71 -43.34 -11.52 10.94
N THR A 72 -44.46 -10.85 11.20
CA THR A 72 -45.04 -10.41 12.49
C THR A 72 -44.44 -9.26 13.29
N CYS A 73 -45.24 -8.18 13.27
CA CYS A 73 -45.37 -7.08 14.20
C CYS A 73 -45.58 -7.55 15.66
N LEU A 74 -45.05 -6.80 16.62
CA LEU A 74 -45.72 -6.47 17.87
C LEU A 74 -45.24 -5.10 18.37
N SER A 75 -46.23 -4.26 18.66
CA SER A 75 -46.20 -2.93 19.25
C SER A 75 -45.76 -2.96 20.72
N SER A 76 -45.17 -1.86 21.23
CA SER A 76 -45.80 -0.93 22.21
C SER A 76 -44.77 -0.08 22.98
N SER A 77 -45.21 1.15 23.29
CA SER A 77 -44.94 1.97 24.49
C SER A 77 -43.59 2.69 24.67
N SER A 78 -43.63 4.00 24.36
CA SER A 78 -43.44 5.15 25.29
C SER A 78 -42.45 5.02 26.45
N SER A 79 -41.50 5.95 26.56
CA SER A 79 -41.48 6.98 27.63
C SER A 79 -40.25 7.90 27.61
N SER A 80 -40.54 9.18 27.92
CA SER A 80 -39.76 10.16 28.69
C SER A 80 -38.38 10.65 28.23
N SER A 81 -38.43 11.90 27.76
CA SER A 81 -37.50 13.01 27.97
C SER A 81 -36.73 13.04 29.31
N SER A 82 -35.43 13.32 29.23
CA SER A 82 -34.72 14.09 30.27
C SER A 82 -33.56 14.88 29.65
N SER A 83 -33.76 16.19 29.63
CA SER A 83 -32.76 17.22 29.35
C SER A 83 -31.82 17.37 30.54
N SER A 84 -30.51 17.22 30.33
CA SER A 84 -29.48 17.58 31.32
C SER A 84 -28.51 18.59 30.72
N SER A 85 -28.40 19.70 31.45
CA SER A 85 -27.62 20.89 31.21
C SER A 85 -26.12 20.65 31.40
N SER A 86 -25.33 21.03 30.41
CA SER A 86 -23.87 21.02 30.42
C SER A 86 -23.32 22.31 31.02
N SER A 87 -22.61 22.18 32.15
CA SER A 87 -21.81 23.23 32.80
C SER A 87 -20.35 23.09 32.36
N SER A 88 -19.84 24.05 31.62
CA SER A 88 -18.44 24.07 31.16
C SER A 88 -17.56 24.78 32.18
N SER A 89 -16.66 24.06 32.84
CA SER A 89 -15.61 24.61 33.70
C SER A 89 -14.24 24.44 33.04
N SER A 90 -13.69 25.56 32.56
CA SER A 90 -12.37 25.64 31.94
C SER A 90 -11.28 25.54 33.00
N THR A 91 -10.55 24.42 33.02
CA THR A 91 -9.38 24.24 33.89
C THR A 91 -8.11 24.23 33.04
N THR A 92 -7.30 25.28 33.19
CA THR A 92 -5.99 25.43 32.54
C THR A 92 -5.04 24.37 33.11
N THR A 93 -4.73 23.34 32.32
CA THR A 93 -3.82 22.27 32.73
C THR A 93 -2.44 22.53 32.13
N THR A 94 -1.45 22.70 33.01
CA THR A 94 -0.02 22.80 32.67
C THR A 94 0.45 21.45 32.10
N ILE A 95 0.95 21.46 30.87
CA ILE A 95 1.44 20.28 30.16
C ILE A 95 2.81 19.89 30.74
N ALA A 96 2.89 18.71 31.36
CA ALA A 96 4.14 18.07 31.74
C ALA A 96 4.79 17.38 30.51
N PRO A 97 6.12 17.25 30.46
CA PRO A 97 6.81 16.61 29.34
C PRO A 97 6.39 15.15 29.16
N PRO A 98 6.38 14.63 27.92
CA PRO A 98 5.90 13.29 27.60
C PRO A 98 6.73 12.22 28.30
N THR A 99 6.06 11.43 29.13
CA THR A 99 6.62 10.23 29.77
C THR A 99 6.88 9.19 28.68
N THR A 100 8.12 8.76 28.53
CA THR A 100 8.50 7.66 27.63
C THR A 100 7.75 6.40 28.06
N THR A 101 6.78 5.95 27.24
CA THR A 101 6.01 4.73 27.47
C THR A 101 6.94 3.55 27.22
N THR A 102 7.74 3.22 28.24
CA THR A 102 8.66 2.10 28.20
C THR A 102 7.80 0.86 28.01
N LYS A 103 7.97 0.14 26.89
CA LYS A 103 7.31 -1.15 26.62
C LYS A 103 7.39 -1.96 27.91
N THR A 104 6.26 -2.10 28.62
CA THR A 104 6.21 -2.93 29.82
C THR A 104 6.49 -4.32 29.32
N ARG A 105 7.76 -4.74 29.42
CA ARG A 105 8.26 -6.01 28.90
C ARG A 105 7.29 -7.05 29.39
N ARG A 106 6.59 -7.75 28.47
CA ARG A 106 5.56 -8.73 28.84
C ARG A 106 6.18 -9.61 29.92
N SER A 107 5.44 -9.79 31.02
CA SER A 107 5.90 -10.60 32.14
C SER A 107 6.47 -11.92 31.58
N PRO A 108 7.64 -12.37 32.05
CA PRO A 108 8.26 -13.59 31.57
C PRO A 108 7.22 -14.72 31.62
N ARG A 109 6.98 -15.35 30.46
CA ARG A 109 5.92 -16.36 30.30
C ARG A 109 6.21 -17.58 31.18
N SER A 110 5.15 -18.27 31.59
CA SER A 110 5.26 -19.54 32.31
C SER A 110 6.01 -20.55 31.41
N PRO A 111 7.14 -21.12 31.88
CA PRO A 111 7.91 -22.04 31.07
C PRO A 111 7.08 -23.30 30.75
N GLY A 112 7.01 -23.66 29.45
CA GLY A 112 6.44 -24.92 28.99
C GLY A 112 5.06 -24.87 28.31
N LYS A 113 4.42 -23.70 28.19
CA LYS A 113 3.14 -23.56 27.46
C LYS A 113 3.38 -22.98 26.05
N THR A 114 3.23 -23.82 25.02
CA THR A 114 3.25 -23.38 23.62
C THR A 114 1.96 -22.67 23.26
N ARG A 115 2.06 -21.46 22.68
CA ARG A 115 0.89 -20.71 22.20
C ARG A 115 0.41 -21.26 20.85
N ARG A 116 -0.89 -21.14 20.59
CA ARG A 116 -1.46 -21.38 19.26
C ARG A 116 -1.31 -20.13 18.40
N LEU A 117 -0.87 -20.26 17.15
CA LEU A 117 -0.91 -19.16 16.17
C LEU A 117 -2.36 -18.89 15.75
N GLY A 118 -2.84 -17.65 15.97
CA GLY A 118 -4.18 -17.22 15.55
C GLY A 118 -4.15 -16.29 14.33
N LEU A 119 -3.25 -15.30 14.37
CA LEU A 119 -3.13 -14.28 13.33
C LEU A 119 -1.69 -14.17 12.85
N LEU A 120 -1.50 -14.18 11.53
CA LEU A 120 -0.24 -13.87 10.88
C LEU A 120 -0.47 -12.74 9.88
N THR A 121 0.14 -11.58 10.09
CA THR A 121 0.02 -10.44 9.16
C THR A 121 1.33 -10.17 8.44
N PHE A 122 1.26 -9.80 7.17
CA PHE A 122 2.42 -9.47 6.36
C PHE A 122 2.35 -8.03 5.85
N ASP A 123 3.49 -7.33 5.84
CA ASP A 123 3.73 -6.30 4.83
C ASP A 123 3.96 -6.96 3.46
N LEU A 124 3.91 -6.17 2.38
CA LEU A 124 3.93 -6.64 1.01
C LEU A 124 5.17 -6.18 0.25
N ASP A 125 5.40 -4.87 0.18
CA ASP A 125 6.43 -4.27 -0.67
C ASP A 125 7.79 -4.44 -0.01
N ASP A 126 8.77 -5.04 -0.68
CA ASP A 126 10.06 -5.46 -0.10
C ASP A 126 10.00 -6.62 0.92
N SER A 127 8.80 -7.02 1.36
CA SER A 127 8.56 -8.20 2.19
C SER A 127 8.26 -9.50 1.42
N LEU A 128 7.40 -9.45 0.39
CA LEU A 128 7.03 -10.63 -0.43
C LEU A 128 7.57 -10.56 -1.87
N TYR A 129 7.98 -9.37 -2.31
CA TYR A 129 8.57 -9.09 -3.61
C TYR A 129 9.41 -7.81 -3.51
N PRO A 130 10.45 -7.63 -4.34
CA PRO A 130 11.22 -6.39 -4.35
C PRO A 130 10.42 -5.28 -5.05
N ILE A 131 10.30 -4.13 -4.41
CA ILE A 131 9.42 -3.05 -4.92
C ILE A 131 9.98 -2.35 -6.16
N GLU A 132 11.30 -2.28 -6.29
CA GLU A 132 11.97 -1.57 -7.40
C GLU A 132 11.56 -2.09 -8.79
N PRO A 133 11.71 -3.39 -9.14
CA PRO A 133 11.28 -3.88 -10.45
C PRO A 133 9.76 -3.76 -10.66
N VAL A 134 8.98 -3.83 -9.58
CA VAL A 134 7.52 -3.66 -9.62
C VAL A 134 7.14 -2.24 -10.06
N LEU A 135 7.78 -1.23 -9.47
CA LEU A 135 7.57 0.16 -9.85
C LEU A 135 8.13 0.47 -11.24
N SER A 136 9.24 -0.17 -11.64
CA SER A 136 9.81 -0.03 -12.98
C SER A 136 8.81 -0.46 -14.06
N ASP A 137 8.22 -1.65 -13.94
CA ASP A 137 7.21 -2.16 -14.87
C ASP A 137 5.95 -1.26 -14.89
N ALA A 138 5.47 -0.86 -13.71
CA ALA A 138 4.31 0.01 -13.60
C ALA A 138 4.56 1.38 -14.27
N ASN A 139 5.75 1.95 -14.07
CA ASN A 139 6.17 3.20 -14.70
C ASN A 139 6.30 3.07 -16.24
N ALA A 140 6.70 1.90 -16.75
CA ALA A 140 6.69 1.63 -18.19
C ALA A 140 5.26 1.59 -18.76
N ALA A 141 4.30 0.95 -18.05
CA ALA A 141 2.90 0.97 -18.44
C ALA A 141 2.29 2.38 -18.38
N PHE A 142 2.68 3.18 -17.39
CA PHE A 142 2.32 4.60 -17.31
C PHE A 142 2.80 5.38 -18.54
N ALA A 143 4.08 5.28 -18.90
CA ALA A 143 4.63 5.99 -20.05
C ALA A 143 3.85 5.64 -21.34
N LYS A 144 3.60 4.34 -21.53
CA LYS A 144 2.85 3.84 -22.69
C LYS A 144 1.41 4.36 -22.77
N ILE A 145 0.67 4.42 -21.65
CA ILE A 145 -0.71 4.91 -21.68
C ILE A 145 -0.77 6.42 -21.92
N VAL A 146 0.19 7.17 -21.38
CA VAL A 146 0.31 8.62 -21.56
C VAL A 146 0.67 8.99 -23.00
N GLU A 147 1.54 8.22 -23.65
CA GLU A 147 1.78 8.32 -25.09
C GLU A 147 0.49 8.15 -25.88
N GLY A 148 -0.37 7.19 -25.53
CA GLY A 148 -1.67 6.98 -26.16
C GLY A 148 -2.65 8.17 -26.06
N PHE A 149 -2.41 9.12 -25.15
CA PHE A 149 -3.17 10.38 -25.03
C PHE A 149 -2.55 11.55 -25.80
N GLY A 150 -1.45 11.34 -26.55
CA GLY A 150 -0.78 12.39 -27.32
C GLY A 150 0.18 13.26 -26.50
N TYR A 151 0.72 12.72 -25.40
CA TYR A 151 1.73 13.37 -24.56
C TYR A 151 3.12 12.73 -24.75
N GLU A 152 3.41 12.21 -25.94
CA GLU A 152 4.61 11.43 -26.22
C GLU A 152 5.88 12.18 -25.84
N SER A 153 6.72 11.55 -25.00
CA SER A 153 7.97 12.12 -24.48
C SER A 153 7.84 13.45 -23.71
N ARG A 154 6.61 13.95 -23.45
CA ARG A 154 6.37 15.22 -22.71
C ARG A 154 6.15 15.02 -21.21
N ILE A 155 5.71 13.82 -20.83
CA ILE A 155 5.43 13.43 -19.44
C ILE A 155 6.04 12.05 -19.21
N GLY A 156 7.05 11.98 -18.36
CA GLY A 156 7.66 10.75 -17.87
C GLY A 156 7.28 10.43 -16.43
N PRO A 157 7.61 9.21 -15.94
CA PRO A 157 7.39 8.83 -14.55
C PRO A 157 8.04 9.78 -13.54
N GLU A 158 9.26 10.24 -13.83
CA GLU A 158 10.01 11.16 -12.95
C GLU A 158 9.37 12.55 -12.84
N ASP A 159 8.64 12.99 -13.88
CA ASP A 159 7.87 14.24 -13.83
C ASP A 159 6.72 14.12 -12.81
N VAL A 160 6.03 12.97 -12.80
CA VAL A 160 4.95 12.69 -11.85
C VAL A 160 5.49 12.58 -10.42
N VAL A 161 6.63 11.91 -10.20
CA VAL A 161 7.26 11.82 -8.88
C VAL A 161 7.68 13.22 -8.39
N SER A 162 8.28 14.01 -9.27
CA SER A 162 8.71 15.38 -8.94
C SER A 162 7.51 16.31 -8.68
N ALA A 163 6.43 16.18 -9.44
CA ALA A 163 5.18 16.88 -9.18
C ALA A 163 4.55 16.45 -7.86
N GLY A 164 4.60 15.16 -7.52
CA GLY A 164 4.12 14.64 -6.24
C GLY A 164 4.84 15.23 -5.03
N ARG A 165 6.18 15.37 -5.11
CA ARG A 165 6.97 16.06 -4.08
C ARG A 165 6.52 17.51 -3.90
N ARG A 166 6.41 18.27 -5.00
CA ARG A 166 5.90 19.66 -4.97
C ARG A 166 4.51 19.76 -4.37
N ILE A 167 3.61 18.84 -4.71
CA ILE A 167 2.23 18.81 -4.17
C ILE A 167 2.23 18.63 -2.65
N ARG A 168 3.07 17.74 -2.11
CA ARG A 168 3.20 17.56 -0.65
C ARG A 168 3.82 18.80 0.00
N GLU A 169 4.86 19.37 -0.59
CA GLU A 169 5.50 20.59 -0.10
C GLU A 169 4.54 21.78 -0.07
N GLU A 170 3.78 22.00 -1.14
CA GLU A 170 2.77 23.07 -1.27
C GLU A 170 1.63 22.93 -0.26
N ALA A 171 1.26 21.69 0.10
CA ALA A 171 0.25 21.43 1.13
C ALA A 171 0.78 21.72 2.56
N GLY A 172 2.10 21.87 2.73
CA GLY A 172 2.75 22.04 4.03
C GLY A 172 2.97 20.71 4.76
N PRO A 173 3.74 20.70 5.86
CA PRO A 173 4.22 19.47 6.49
C PRO A 173 3.10 18.55 6.97
N ILE A 174 2.06 19.10 7.61
CA ILE A 174 0.96 18.31 8.18
C ILE A 174 0.06 17.78 7.06
N ALA A 175 -0.50 18.67 6.23
CA ALA A 175 -1.45 18.25 5.20
C ALA A 175 -0.76 17.50 4.06
N GLY A 176 0.48 17.84 3.73
CA GLY A 176 1.31 17.16 2.74
C GLY A 176 1.68 15.75 3.16
N ALA A 177 2.06 15.53 4.42
CA ALA A 177 2.21 14.18 4.95
C ALA A 177 0.84 13.45 4.91
N ALA A 178 -0.26 14.17 5.18
CA ALA A 178 -1.62 13.64 5.23
C ALA A 178 -2.18 13.01 3.95
N MET A 179 -1.58 13.33 2.81
CA MET A 179 -2.04 12.87 1.51
C MET A 179 -1.68 11.41 1.27
N THR A 180 -2.64 10.65 0.72
CA THR A 180 -2.38 9.30 0.25
C THR A 180 -1.48 9.29 -0.98
N HIS A 181 -0.78 8.18 -1.21
CA HIS A 181 -0.04 7.94 -2.44
C HIS A 181 -0.95 8.02 -3.66
N THR A 182 -2.17 7.49 -3.59
CA THR A 182 -3.17 7.60 -4.67
C THR A 182 -3.50 9.05 -4.98
N GLU A 183 -3.83 9.84 -3.94
CA GLU A 183 -4.21 11.24 -4.11
C GLU A 183 -3.07 12.08 -4.68
N VAL A 184 -1.85 11.93 -4.14
CA VAL A 184 -0.67 12.64 -4.64
C VAL A 184 -0.39 12.27 -6.09
N ARG A 185 -0.43 10.97 -6.42
CA ARG A 185 -0.13 10.51 -7.78
C ARG A 185 -1.19 10.98 -8.78
N MET A 186 -2.49 10.91 -8.45
CA MET A 186 -3.54 11.42 -9.34
C MET A 186 -3.43 12.93 -9.57
N ARG A 187 -3.19 13.72 -8.50
CA ARG A 187 -2.97 15.18 -8.63
C ARG A 187 -1.72 15.49 -9.44
N ALA A 188 -0.65 14.72 -9.28
CA ALA A 188 0.58 14.87 -10.05
C ALA A 188 0.36 14.56 -11.54
N ILE A 189 -0.34 13.47 -11.87
CA ILE A 189 -0.71 13.12 -13.24
C ILE A 189 -1.52 14.25 -13.87
N ARG A 190 -2.57 14.71 -13.19
CA ARG A 190 -3.41 15.84 -13.64
C ARG A 190 -2.56 17.07 -13.94
N ARG A 191 -1.70 17.48 -12.99
CA ARG A 191 -0.85 18.67 -13.11
C ARG A 191 0.07 18.59 -14.33
N GLU A 192 0.72 17.44 -14.55
CA GLU A 192 1.62 17.27 -15.69
C GLU A 192 0.87 17.19 -17.04
N MET A 193 -0.32 16.58 -17.05
CA MET A 193 -1.19 16.59 -18.24
C MET A 193 -1.65 18.01 -18.57
N GLU A 194 -2.11 18.78 -17.59
CA GLU A 194 -2.55 20.18 -17.79
C GLU A 194 -1.40 21.07 -18.28
N ARG A 195 -0.19 20.89 -17.73
CA ARG A 195 1.02 21.57 -18.20
C ARG A 195 1.30 21.28 -19.68
N CYS A 196 1.04 20.06 -20.14
CA CYS A 196 1.31 19.63 -21.52
C CYS A 196 0.12 19.78 -22.47
N ALA A 197 -1.07 20.09 -21.96
CA ALA A 197 -2.30 20.13 -22.75
C ALA A 197 -2.42 21.40 -23.61
N ASP A 198 -1.53 22.38 -23.44
CA ASP A 198 -1.47 23.65 -24.18
C ASP A 198 -2.82 24.41 -24.13
N GLY A 199 -3.45 24.42 -22.94
CA GLY A 199 -4.74 25.06 -22.69
C GLY A 199 -5.97 24.18 -22.97
N ARG A 200 -5.79 22.95 -23.48
CA ARG A 200 -6.89 21.98 -23.58
C ARG A 200 -7.29 21.50 -22.17
N PRO A 201 -8.58 21.37 -21.88
CA PRO A 201 -9.03 20.84 -20.59
C PRO A 201 -8.66 19.35 -20.46
N VAL A 202 -8.12 18.96 -19.30
CA VAL A 202 -7.83 17.56 -18.96
C VAL A 202 -9.02 16.98 -18.19
N SER A 203 -9.64 15.94 -18.74
CA SER A 203 -10.78 15.28 -18.10
C SER A 203 -10.32 14.42 -16.91
N GLU A 204 -11.15 14.31 -15.87
CA GLU A 204 -10.86 13.42 -14.73
C GLU A 204 -10.77 11.96 -15.18
N SER A 205 -11.61 11.54 -16.13
CA SER A 205 -11.59 10.18 -16.66
C SER A 205 -10.25 9.82 -17.31
N ASP A 206 -9.57 10.77 -17.95
CA ASP A 206 -8.25 10.49 -18.53
C ASP A 206 -7.18 10.29 -17.44
N VAL A 207 -7.21 11.10 -16.39
CA VAL A 207 -6.32 10.97 -15.22
C VAL A 207 -6.55 9.61 -14.53
N GLU A 208 -7.81 9.25 -14.29
CA GLU A 208 -8.19 7.96 -13.70
C GLU A 208 -7.74 6.79 -14.56
N ARG A 209 -7.87 6.88 -15.89
CA ARG A 209 -7.41 5.83 -16.82
C ARG A 209 -5.90 5.64 -16.78
N VAL A 210 -5.14 6.74 -16.74
CA VAL A 210 -3.68 6.69 -16.63
C VAL A 210 -3.27 6.08 -15.28
N TYR A 211 -3.84 6.55 -14.17
CA TYR A 211 -3.58 5.99 -12.84
C TYR A 211 -3.94 4.51 -12.75
N SER A 212 -5.13 4.13 -13.24
CA SER A 212 -5.61 2.74 -13.19
C SER A 212 -4.74 1.79 -14.00
N ALA A 213 -4.17 2.25 -15.13
CA ALA A 213 -3.23 1.46 -15.91
C ALA A 213 -1.94 1.19 -15.13
N TRP A 214 -1.39 2.22 -14.47
CA TRP A 214 -0.23 2.08 -13.60
C TRP A 214 -0.51 1.17 -12.40
N GLU A 215 -1.63 1.36 -11.70
CA GLU A 215 -1.99 0.55 -10.52
C GLU A 215 -2.20 -0.92 -10.89
N ARG A 216 -2.88 -1.20 -12.01
CA ARG A 216 -3.08 -2.57 -12.48
C ARG A 216 -1.76 -3.25 -12.80
N GLU A 217 -0.87 -2.55 -13.52
CA GLU A 217 0.44 -3.11 -13.85
C GLU A 217 1.29 -3.35 -12.60
N ARG A 218 1.23 -2.46 -11.61
CA ARG A 218 1.90 -2.66 -10.32
C ARG A 218 1.48 -3.97 -9.66
N HIS A 219 0.19 -4.30 -9.66
CA HIS A 219 -0.30 -5.57 -9.09
C HIS A 219 0.18 -6.79 -9.90
N HIS A 220 0.09 -6.73 -11.24
CA HIS A 220 0.57 -7.83 -12.07
C HIS A 220 2.09 -8.02 -11.98
N SER A 221 2.84 -6.93 -11.86
CA SER A 221 4.29 -6.97 -11.73
C SER A 221 4.73 -7.57 -10.39
N ALA A 222 4.02 -7.23 -9.30
CA ALA A 222 4.24 -7.88 -8.00
C ALA A 222 4.08 -9.41 -8.07
N GLU A 223 3.09 -9.93 -8.82
CA GLU A 223 2.96 -11.39 -9.03
C GLU A 223 4.17 -12.00 -9.75
N ARG A 224 4.73 -11.28 -10.74
CA ARG A 224 5.85 -11.75 -11.54
C ARG A 224 7.18 -11.70 -10.78
N HIS A 225 7.30 -10.79 -9.83
CA HIS A 225 8.53 -10.57 -9.05
C HIS A 225 8.45 -11.09 -7.62
N LEU A 226 7.52 -11.98 -7.30
CA LEU A 226 7.51 -12.67 -6.01
C LEU A 226 8.87 -13.28 -5.69
N TYR A 227 9.26 -13.18 -4.43
CA TYR A 227 10.46 -13.87 -3.97
C TYR A 227 10.35 -15.39 -4.20
N PRO A 228 11.43 -16.07 -4.60
CA PRO A 228 11.36 -17.45 -5.08
C PRO A 228 10.72 -18.44 -4.09
N ASP A 229 10.88 -18.20 -2.79
CA ASP A 229 10.40 -19.03 -1.70
C ASP A 229 9.04 -18.60 -1.13
N ALA A 230 8.51 -17.42 -1.49
CA ALA A 230 7.30 -16.84 -0.88
C ALA A 230 6.10 -17.80 -0.92
N LEU A 231 5.76 -18.35 -2.09
CA LEU A 231 4.61 -19.26 -2.24
C LEU A 231 4.81 -20.59 -1.51
N SER A 232 6.04 -21.11 -1.51
CA SER A 232 6.36 -22.36 -0.81
C SER A 232 6.27 -22.19 0.71
N THR A 233 6.74 -21.05 1.23
CA THR A 233 6.64 -20.68 2.64
C THR A 233 5.19 -20.50 3.08
N LEU A 234 4.38 -19.73 2.34
CA LEU A 234 2.95 -19.54 2.66
C LEU A 234 2.17 -20.85 2.65
N ARG A 235 2.47 -21.74 1.70
CA ARG A 235 1.88 -23.09 1.66
C ARG A 235 2.28 -23.90 2.90
N ARG A 236 3.56 -23.95 3.24
CA ARG A 236 4.05 -24.67 4.44
C ARG A 236 3.40 -24.13 5.71
N ILE A 237 3.24 -22.80 5.84
CA ILE A 237 2.57 -22.19 7.00
C ILE A 237 1.10 -22.64 7.09
N ARG A 238 0.36 -22.65 5.97
CA ARG A 238 -1.02 -23.15 5.94
C ARG A 238 -1.12 -24.64 6.28
N GLU A 239 -0.14 -25.45 5.88
CA GLU A 239 -0.09 -26.88 6.21
C GLU A 239 0.17 -27.12 7.71
N ILE A 240 1.07 -26.36 8.33
CA ILE A 240 1.43 -26.49 9.76
C ILE A 240 0.34 -25.86 10.66
N TYR A 241 -0.24 -24.75 10.24
CA TYR A 241 -1.22 -23.97 11.01
C TYR A 241 -2.52 -23.80 10.22
N PRO A 242 -3.34 -24.86 10.03
CA PRO A 242 -4.52 -24.81 9.16
C PRO A 242 -5.57 -23.78 9.58
N ASP A 243 -5.67 -23.47 10.87
CA ASP A 243 -6.65 -22.52 11.42
C ASP A 243 -6.14 -21.08 11.48
N VAL A 244 -4.91 -20.80 11.04
CA VAL A 244 -4.36 -19.44 11.08
C VAL A 244 -5.14 -18.52 10.13
N VAL A 245 -5.44 -17.31 10.59
CA VAL A 245 -5.89 -16.24 9.71
C VAL A 245 -4.67 -15.48 9.21
N ILE A 246 -4.52 -15.39 7.89
CA ILE A 246 -3.41 -14.68 7.25
C ILE A 246 -3.93 -13.37 6.66
N GLY A 247 -3.39 -12.25 7.12
CA GLY A 247 -3.75 -10.91 6.64
C GLY A 247 -2.57 -10.19 5.99
N ALA A 248 -2.87 -9.19 5.17
CA ALA A 248 -1.90 -8.19 4.76
C ALA A 248 -2.20 -6.84 5.43
N VAL A 249 -1.15 -6.13 5.81
CA VAL A 249 -1.17 -4.77 6.35
C VAL A 249 -0.19 -3.99 5.49
N THR A 250 -0.62 -2.91 4.84
CA THR A 250 0.24 -2.18 3.90
C THR A 250 -0.05 -0.68 3.91
N ASP A 251 1.01 0.10 3.74
CA ASP A 251 0.91 1.56 3.66
C ASP A 251 0.41 2.04 2.29
N GLY A 252 0.53 1.19 1.26
CA GLY A 252 0.21 1.51 -0.13
C GLY A 252 -1.06 0.84 -0.64
N LYS A 253 -1.25 0.90 -1.96
CA LYS A 253 -2.37 0.26 -2.67
C LYS A 253 -2.14 -1.21 -3.03
N ALA A 254 -1.04 -1.81 -2.57
CA ALA A 254 -0.81 -3.23 -2.76
C ALA A 254 -1.96 -4.05 -2.16
N ASN A 255 -2.38 -5.10 -2.84
CA ASN A 255 -3.42 -5.98 -2.31
C ASN A 255 -3.22 -7.42 -2.82
N PRO A 256 -2.85 -8.38 -1.95
CA PRO A 256 -2.61 -9.76 -2.37
C PRO A 256 -3.89 -10.45 -2.84
N LEU A 257 -5.08 -9.99 -2.42
CA LEU A 257 -6.36 -10.54 -2.89
C LEU A 257 -6.64 -10.21 -4.36
N ARG A 258 -5.95 -9.21 -4.93
CA ARG A 258 -5.98 -8.92 -6.37
C ARG A 258 -4.95 -9.75 -7.17
N MET A 259 -4.06 -10.46 -6.48
CA MET A 259 -3.05 -11.34 -7.05
C MET A 259 -3.58 -12.77 -7.16
N VAL A 260 -4.60 -12.94 -8.01
CA VAL A 260 -5.47 -14.13 -8.06
C VAL A 260 -4.76 -15.42 -8.46
N PHE A 261 -3.61 -15.34 -9.13
CA PHE A 261 -2.87 -16.52 -9.58
C PHE A 261 -1.80 -16.95 -8.59
N THR A 262 -1.49 -16.12 -7.58
CA THR A 262 -0.35 -16.32 -6.69
C THR A 262 -0.72 -16.16 -5.22
N LEU A 263 -0.77 -14.93 -4.69
CA LEU A 263 -0.94 -14.69 -3.26
C LEU A 263 -2.39 -14.83 -2.78
N ALA A 264 -3.39 -14.47 -3.59
CA ALA A 264 -4.79 -14.40 -3.14
C ALA A 264 -5.30 -15.67 -2.41
N PRO A 265 -4.97 -16.91 -2.84
CA PRO A 265 -5.41 -18.12 -2.14
C PRO A 265 -4.89 -18.27 -0.70
N TYR A 266 -3.85 -17.53 -0.34
CA TYR A 266 -3.19 -17.64 0.97
C TYR A 266 -3.67 -16.58 1.97
N PHE A 267 -4.25 -15.47 1.51
CA PHE A 267 -4.66 -14.35 2.35
C PHE A 267 -6.17 -14.33 2.59
N ASP A 268 -6.57 -14.08 3.83
CA ASP A 268 -7.97 -13.96 4.25
C ASP A 268 -8.47 -12.50 4.19
N PHE A 269 -7.58 -11.53 4.38
CA PHE A 269 -7.90 -10.12 4.28
C PHE A 269 -6.69 -9.26 3.91
N CYS A 270 -6.96 -8.02 3.50
CA CYS A 270 -5.96 -6.97 3.33
C CYS A 270 -6.47 -5.71 4.03
N THR A 271 -5.61 -5.01 4.75
CA THR A 271 -5.84 -3.69 5.34
C THR A 271 -4.80 -2.75 4.77
N SER A 272 -5.25 -1.68 4.12
CA SER A 272 -4.39 -0.67 3.50
C SER A 272 -4.62 0.69 4.16
N TRP A 273 -3.55 1.47 4.34
CA TRP A 273 -3.64 2.88 4.75
C TRP A 273 -4.48 3.72 3.80
N GLU A 274 -4.58 3.29 2.55
CA GLU A 274 -5.26 4.02 1.50
C GLU A 274 -6.77 3.78 1.47
N ASP A 275 -7.30 2.85 2.28
CA ASP A 275 -8.71 2.43 2.22
C ASP A 275 -9.62 3.18 3.21
N ASP A 276 -9.08 3.77 4.29
CA ASP A 276 -9.86 4.54 5.27
C ASP A 276 -9.43 6.00 5.31
N ALA A 277 -10.18 6.85 4.60
CA ALA A 277 -9.94 8.28 4.58
C ALA A 277 -10.19 8.98 5.92
N SER A 278 -11.13 8.45 6.73
CA SER A 278 -11.50 9.01 8.03
C SER A 278 -10.49 8.68 9.13
N GLY A 279 -9.91 7.46 9.12
CA GLY A 279 -8.86 7.03 10.05
C GLY A 279 -7.54 7.79 9.89
N ARG A 280 -7.29 8.39 8.72
CA ARG A 280 -6.05 9.12 8.43
C ARG A 280 -5.82 10.34 9.31
N THR A 281 -6.86 11.10 9.64
CA THR A 281 -6.68 12.28 10.53
C THR A 281 -6.17 11.85 11.91
N ALA A 282 -6.58 10.67 12.39
CA ALA A 282 -6.07 10.10 13.64
C ALA A 282 -4.61 9.64 13.49
N PHE A 283 -4.27 8.99 12.37
CA PHE A 283 -2.88 8.63 12.06
C PHE A 283 -1.93 9.83 11.99
N PHE A 284 -2.33 10.93 11.34
CA PHE A 284 -1.46 12.12 11.27
C PHE A 284 -1.29 12.79 12.61
N LYS A 285 -2.33 12.72 13.46
CA LYS A 285 -2.18 13.10 14.85
C LYS A 285 -1.17 12.20 15.56
N GLU A 286 -1.26 10.88 15.41
CA GLU A 286 -0.27 9.93 15.96
C GLU A 286 1.15 10.17 15.43
N LEU A 287 1.33 10.41 14.13
CA LEU A 287 2.65 10.62 13.49
C LEU A 287 3.25 12.00 13.81
N CYS A 288 2.43 13.03 14.01
CA CYS A 288 2.88 14.36 14.43
C CYS A 288 3.14 14.45 15.94
N ASP A 289 2.35 13.73 16.75
CA ASP A 289 2.48 13.67 18.21
C ASP A 289 3.53 12.62 18.65
N ALA A 290 3.94 11.74 17.74
CA ALA A 290 5.08 10.85 17.93
C ALA A 290 6.36 11.68 18.02
N ASP A 291 6.71 12.11 19.23
CA ASP A 291 8.03 12.60 19.62
C ASP A 291 9.10 11.46 19.53
N GLY A 292 9.17 10.77 18.38
CA GLY A 292 9.98 9.58 18.15
C GLY A 292 9.36 8.26 18.62
N GLN A 293 8.08 8.23 19.02
CA GLN A 293 7.39 6.99 19.38
C GLN A 293 6.82 6.30 18.13
N ALA A 294 7.14 5.02 17.93
CA ALA A 294 6.66 4.22 16.79
C ALA A 294 5.20 3.74 16.97
N ASP A 295 4.31 4.62 17.44
CA ASP A 295 2.93 4.29 17.81
C ASP A 295 1.96 4.45 16.63
N LEU A 296 2.26 3.78 15.51
CA LEU A 296 1.36 3.73 14.35
C LEU A 296 0.29 2.64 14.53
N GLN A 297 -0.58 2.83 15.52
CA GLN A 297 -1.37 1.72 16.05
C GLN A 297 -2.66 1.47 15.26
N TRP A 298 -3.22 2.48 14.60
CA TRP A 298 -4.56 2.38 14.02
C TRP A 298 -4.71 1.25 12.99
N ILE A 299 -3.77 1.08 12.04
CA ILE A 299 -3.91 0.08 10.98
C ILE A 299 -3.83 -1.33 11.56
N TYR A 300 -2.97 -1.52 12.56
CA TYR A 300 -2.77 -2.80 13.22
C TYR A 300 -3.97 -3.14 14.10
N ARG A 301 -4.57 -2.16 14.79
CA ARG A 301 -5.86 -2.34 15.46
C ARG A 301 -6.95 -2.75 14.48
N ALA A 302 -7.06 -2.07 13.33
CA ALA A 302 -8.02 -2.41 12.29
C ALA A 302 -7.79 -3.82 11.70
N ALA A 303 -6.53 -4.23 11.54
CA ALA A 303 -6.17 -5.58 11.12
C ALA A 303 -6.57 -6.63 12.17
N TYR A 304 -6.35 -6.34 13.46
CA TYR A 304 -6.76 -7.21 14.55
C TYR A 304 -8.29 -7.32 14.67
N GLU A 305 -9.03 -6.23 14.45
CA GLU A 305 -10.50 -6.25 14.40
C GLU A 305 -11.01 -7.12 13.24
N LYS A 306 -10.41 -7.02 12.05
CA LYS A 306 -10.73 -7.92 10.92
C LYS A 306 -10.47 -9.38 11.27
N TYR A 307 -9.36 -9.66 11.93
CA TYR A 307 -9.07 -11.00 12.44
C TYR A 307 -10.15 -11.49 13.40
N ALA A 308 -10.54 -10.69 14.39
CA ALA A 308 -11.56 -11.05 15.37
C ALA A 308 -12.89 -11.41 14.69
N ASN A 309 -13.32 -10.62 13.71
CA ASN A 309 -14.53 -10.89 12.92
C ASN A 309 -14.44 -12.20 12.12
N ILE A 310 -13.29 -12.47 11.48
CA ILE A 310 -13.07 -13.71 10.72
C ILE A 310 -13.01 -14.92 11.66
N ALA A 311 -12.33 -14.79 12.79
CA ALA A 311 -12.21 -15.83 13.79
C ALA A 311 -13.58 -16.20 14.37
N GLU A 312 -14.40 -15.20 14.74
CA GLU A 312 -15.78 -15.40 15.19
C GLU A 312 -16.62 -16.11 14.12
N ALA A 313 -16.56 -15.64 12.86
CA ALA A 313 -17.29 -16.26 11.74
C ALA A 313 -16.87 -17.71 11.46
N ARG A 314 -15.63 -18.09 11.80
CA ARG A 314 -15.10 -19.47 11.70
C ARG A 314 -15.33 -20.30 12.97
N GLY A 315 -15.94 -19.74 14.01
CA GLY A 315 -16.11 -20.41 15.30
C GLY A 315 -14.78 -20.65 16.05
N LEU A 316 -13.74 -19.87 15.73
CA LEU A 316 -12.47 -19.91 16.42
C LEU A 316 -12.58 -19.10 17.72
N ARG A 317 -12.08 -19.66 18.82
CA ARG A 317 -12.08 -18.95 20.11
C ARG A 317 -11.13 -17.76 20.06
N VAL A 318 -11.69 -16.57 20.32
CA VAL A 318 -10.96 -15.34 20.63
C VAL A 318 -11.22 -15.06 22.13
N ASP A 319 -10.72 -15.95 23.00
CA ASP A 319 -10.96 -15.80 24.43
C ASP A 319 -10.18 -14.58 24.94
N ASN A 320 -10.90 -13.55 25.40
CA ASN A 320 -10.33 -12.30 25.93
C ASN A 320 -10.14 -12.31 27.45
N ASN A 321 -10.52 -13.41 28.12
CA ASN A 321 -10.62 -13.44 29.58
C ASN A 321 -9.33 -13.93 30.28
N ASP A 322 -8.41 -14.56 29.54
CA ASP A 322 -7.11 -14.98 30.06
C ASP A 322 -6.01 -14.63 29.05
N ASP A 323 -5.12 -13.71 29.43
CA ASP A 323 -4.01 -13.26 28.58
C ASP A 323 -3.08 -14.43 28.18
N ASP A 324 -3.04 -15.50 28.98
CA ASP A 324 -2.23 -16.69 28.74
C ASP A 324 -2.84 -17.66 27.70
N ASP A 325 -4.11 -17.48 27.33
CA ASP A 325 -4.81 -18.30 26.32
C ASP A 325 -5.04 -17.56 25.00
N ARG A 326 -4.72 -16.27 24.92
CA ARG A 326 -4.91 -15.50 23.69
C ARG A 326 -4.00 -16.04 22.57
N PRO A 327 -4.58 -16.37 21.39
CA PRO A 327 -3.81 -16.80 20.23
C PRO A 327 -2.68 -15.82 19.89
N ALA A 328 -1.55 -16.34 19.44
CA ALA A 328 -0.45 -15.53 18.96
C ALA A 328 -0.85 -14.73 17.73
N TRP A 329 -0.48 -13.46 17.75
CA TRP A 329 -0.48 -12.59 16.59
C TRP A 329 0.97 -12.28 16.28
N ILE A 330 1.42 -12.69 15.10
CA ILE A 330 2.75 -12.40 14.58
C ILE A 330 2.59 -11.47 13.38
N HIS A 331 3.39 -10.41 13.33
CA HIS A 331 3.54 -9.60 12.13
C HIS A 331 4.93 -9.78 11.52
N VAL A 332 4.97 -9.82 10.19
CA VAL A 332 6.17 -10.03 9.38
C VAL A 332 6.30 -8.87 8.41
N GLY A 333 7.42 -8.17 8.43
CA GLY A 333 7.67 -7.01 7.55
C GLY A 333 9.14 -6.65 7.47
N ASP A 334 9.51 -5.72 6.60
CA ASP A 334 10.89 -5.30 6.33
C ASP A 334 11.26 -3.94 6.91
N ASP A 335 10.28 -3.14 7.35
CA ASP A 335 10.50 -1.82 7.94
C ASP A 335 10.47 -1.87 9.47
N LEU A 336 11.52 -1.33 10.10
CA LEU A 336 11.61 -1.27 11.55
C LEU A 336 10.52 -0.38 12.16
N ALA A 337 10.34 0.84 11.67
CA ALA A 337 9.40 1.78 12.27
C ALA A 337 7.95 1.34 12.08
N TYR A 338 7.58 1.00 10.84
CA TYR A 338 6.20 0.80 10.46
C TYR A 338 5.73 -0.62 10.70
N ASP A 339 6.55 -1.62 10.38
CA ASP A 339 6.19 -3.02 10.57
C ASP A 339 6.44 -3.44 12.00
N VAL A 340 7.69 -3.34 12.47
CA VAL A 340 8.04 -3.80 13.81
C VAL A 340 7.47 -2.89 14.88
N GLY A 341 7.76 -1.59 14.85
CA GLY A 341 7.32 -0.63 15.85
C GLY A 341 5.79 -0.55 15.94
N GLY A 342 5.13 -0.29 14.80
CA GLY A 342 3.68 -0.14 14.74
C GLY A 342 2.92 -1.39 15.21
N SER A 343 3.33 -2.59 14.78
CA SER A 343 2.65 -3.83 15.16
C SER A 343 2.94 -4.25 16.61
N ALA A 344 4.18 -4.10 17.07
CA ALA A 344 4.56 -4.44 18.45
C ALA A 344 3.82 -3.57 19.48
N SER A 345 3.61 -2.28 19.18
CA SER A 345 2.79 -1.38 20.00
C SER A 345 1.32 -1.83 20.11
N CYS A 346 0.85 -2.68 19.19
CA CYS A 346 -0.49 -3.28 19.24
C CYS A 346 -0.51 -4.69 19.88
N GLY A 347 0.63 -5.17 20.38
CA GLY A 347 0.76 -6.46 21.05
C GLY A 347 1.02 -7.64 20.11
N ALA A 348 1.39 -7.39 18.85
CA ALA A 348 1.94 -8.43 17.99
C ALA A 348 3.34 -8.83 18.47
N ASP A 349 3.69 -10.11 18.33
CA ASP A 349 5.07 -10.54 18.26
C ASP A 349 5.58 -10.23 16.82
N THR A 350 6.86 -9.94 16.62
CA THR A 350 7.38 -9.37 15.36
C THR A 350 8.51 -10.18 14.74
N ILE A 351 8.48 -10.30 13.42
CA ILE A 351 9.55 -10.90 12.62
C ILE A 351 10.02 -9.86 11.60
N LEU A 352 11.25 -9.40 11.75
CA LEU A 352 11.88 -8.51 10.77
C LEU A 352 12.52 -9.32 9.64
N LEU A 353 12.12 -9.00 8.42
CA LEU A 353 12.69 -9.49 7.17
C LEU A 353 13.92 -8.66 6.83
N ASP A 354 15.09 -9.11 7.28
CA ASP A 354 16.39 -8.50 6.98
C ASP A 354 17.10 -9.33 5.91
N MET A 355 16.56 -9.25 4.69
CA MET A 355 16.80 -10.25 3.64
C MET A 355 18.21 -10.17 3.05
N ASP A 356 18.73 -11.31 2.62
CA ASP A 356 20.02 -11.38 1.93
C ASP A 356 20.02 -10.47 0.67
N GLN A 357 21.16 -9.91 0.30
CA GLN A 357 21.30 -9.00 -0.86
C GLN A 357 20.73 -9.58 -2.18
N ALA A 358 20.71 -10.91 -2.31
CA ALA A 358 20.15 -11.61 -3.47
C ALA A 358 18.66 -11.33 -3.69
N TYR A 359 17.92 -10.98 -2.64
CA TYR A 359 16.51 -10.61 -2.71
C TYR A 359 16.28 -9.18 -3.23
N ARG A 360 17.32 -8.34 -3.29
CA ARG A 360 17.22 -6.94 -3.74
C ARG A 360 16.19 -6.11 -2.95
N GLN A 361 16.02 -6.45 -1.67
CA GLN A 361 15.21 -5.68 -0.74
C GLN A 361 15.81 -4.29 -0.56
N THR A 362 15.03 -3.23 -0.76
CA THR A 362 15.56 -1.86 -0.70
C THR A 362 15.40 -1.21 0.66
N ALA A 363 14.46 -1.65 1.51
CA ALA A 363 14.20 -1.04 2.80
C ALA A 363 15.43 -0.94 3.72
N LYS A 364 16.22 -2.01 3.84
CA LYS A 364 17.47 -2.01 4.61
C LYS A 364 18.44 -0.91 4.19
N THR A 365 18.54 -0.64 2.89
CA THR A 365 19.50 0.32 2.34
C THR A 365 19.05 1.78 2.46
N ARG A 366 17.75 2.03 2.67
CA ARG A 366 17.19 3.39 2.76
C ARG A 366 17.75 4.17 3.95
N PHE A 367 18.02 3.51 5.07
CA PHE A 367 18.37 4.18 6.33
C PHE A 367 19.80 3.92 6.81
N LEU A 368 20.69 3.48 5.91
CA LEU A 368 22.12 3.33 6.24
C LEU A 368 22.76 4.67 6.62
N TRP A 369 23.84 4.64 7.40
CA TRP A 369 24.49 5.85 7.87
C TRP A 369 25.38 6.50 6.79
N GLY A 370 25.33 7.83 6.70
CA GLY A 370 26.26 8.63 5.89
C GLY A 370 25.98 8.59 4.38
N SER A 371 27.05 8.54 3.58
CA SER A 371 26.96 8.54 2.10
C SER A 371 26.41 7.24 1.50
N GLU A 372 26.10 6.25 2.33
CA GLU A 372 25.58 4.95 1.90
C GLU A 372 24.05 4.88 1.90
N ALA A 373 23.36 5.85 2.52
CA ALA A 373 21.91 5.96 2.38
C ALA A 373 21.55 6.28 0.93
N VAL A 374 20.95 5.29 0.25
CA VAL A 374 20.41 5.48 -1.09
C VAL A 374 18.89 5.53 -0.96
N MET A 375 18.36 6.76 -0.92
CA MET A 375 16.92 6.94 -1.08
C MET A 375 16.56 6.65 -2.54
N PRO A 376 15.55 5.80 -2.78
CA PRO A 376 15.14 5.49 -4.14
C PRO A 376 14.55 6.73 -4.83
N SER A 377 14.69 6.82 -6.15
CA SER A 377 14.21 7.98 -6.92
C SER A 377 12.70 8.20 -6.80
N TRP A 378 11.93 7.14 -6.54
CA TRP A 378 10.48 7.18 -6.33
C TRP A 378 10.06 7.62 -4.93
N ASN A 379 11.00 7.88 -4.01
CA ASN A 379 10.65 8.41 -2.69
C ASN A 379 10.13 9.85 -2.79
N THR A 380 8.98 10.11 -2.18
CA THR A 380 8.37 11.44 -2.10
C THR A 380 8.39 12.04 -0.70
N ALA A 381 8.92 11.31 0.29
CA ALA A 381 9.05 11.78 1.66
C ALA A 381 10.00 12.98 1.75
N SER A 382 9.67 13.91 2.65
CA SER A 382 10.53 15.06 2.94
C SER A 382 11.78 14.63 3.72
N GLY A 383 12.82 15.47 3.73
CA GLY A 383 14.02 15.22 4.56
C GLY A 383 13.71 15.15 6.06
N GLU A 384 12.73 15.93 6.54
CA GLU A 384 12.29 15.89 7.93
C GLU A 384 11.59 14.56 8.27
N GLU A 385 10.71 14.08 7.38
CA GLU A 385 10.04 12.79 7.51
C GLU A 385 11.04 11.63 7.54
N ILE A 386 12.05 11.67 6.67
CA ILE A 386 13.15 10.69 6.66
C ILE A 386 13.91 10.69 7.99
N ALA A 387 14.23 11.89 8.54
CA ALA A 387 14.92 11.99 9.82
C ALA A 387 14.07 11.44 10.98
N LYS A 388 12.76 11.71 10.99
CA LYS A 388 11.82 11.14 11.97
C LYS A 388 11.72 9.63 11.85
N ARG A 389 11.56 9.09 10.64
CA ARG A 389 11.51 7.64 10.40
C ARG A 389 12.79 6.95 10.82
N LYS A 390 13.95 7.58 10.64
CA LYS A 390 15.21 7.06 11.19
C LYS A 390 15.16 6.92 12.72
N ALA A 391 14.70 7.95 13.43
CA ALA A 391 14.58 7.89 14.89
C ALA A 391 13.60 6.78 15.34
N MET A 392 12.50 6.59 14.60
CA MET A 392 11.55 5.50 14.85
C MET A 392 12.18 4.13 14.60
N ASN A 393 12.99 3.96 13.54
CA ASN A 393 13.71 2.72 13.27
C ASN A 393 14.67 2.37 14.43
N ASP A 394 15.45 3.36 14.89
CA ASP A 394 16.39 3.18 16.00
C ASP A 394 15.64 2.75 17.29
N ALA A 395 14.44 3.29 17.54
CA ALA A 395 13.59 2.91 18.67
C ALA A 395 12.95 1.52 18.52
N ALA A 396 12.53 1.16 17.31
CA ALA A 396 11.83 -0.09 17.02
C ALA A 396 12.76 -1.32 16.96
N GLU A 397 14.07 -1.13 16.84
CA GLU A 397 15.05 -2.23 16.85
C GLU A 397 14.93 -3.11 18.11
N MET A 398 14.67 -2.50 19.28
CA MET A 398 14.45 -3.24 20.52
C MET A 398 13.12 -4.02 20.57
N MET A 399 12.25 -3.84 19.58
CA MET A 399 10.95 -4.48 19.51
C MET A 399 10.94 -5.72 18.62
N VAL A 400 12.03 -6.01 17.91
CA VAL A 400 12.19 -7.19 17.04
C VAL A 400 12.27 -8.47 17.90
N ASP A 401 11.30 -9.38 17.73
CA ASP A 401 11.32 -10.67 18.44
C ASP A 401 12.16 -11.72 17.68
N LYS A 402 12.07 -11.75 16.35
CA LYS A 402 12.95 -12.55 15.48
C LYS A 402 13.40 -11.76 14.26
N ARG A 403 14.59 -12.12 13.75
CA ARG A 403 15.15 -11.60 12.50
C ARG A 403 15.47 -12.77 11.59
N ILE A 404 15.02 -12.71 10.35
CA ILE A 404 15.30 -13.73 9.34
C ILE A 404 15.84 -13.07 8.07
N SER A 405 16.71 -13.78 7.34
CA SER A 405 17.29 -13.28 6.08
C SER A 405 16.74 -13.95 4.82
N ARG A 406 15.82 -14.90 4.99
CA ARG A 406 15.12 -15.64 3.92
C ARG A 406 13.71 -16.03 4.36
N LEU A 407 12.73 -15.97 3.46
CA LEU A 407 11.36 -16.39 3.78
C LEU A 407 11.26 -17.88 4.11
N SER A 408 12.17 -18.72 3.61
CA SER A 408 12.22 -20.14 3.97
C SER A 408 12.41 -20.41 5.47
N MET A 409 12.94 -19.44 6.23
CA MET A 409 13.15 -19.53 7.69
C MET A 409 11.90 -19.18 8.51
N LEU A 410 10.86 -18.63 7.85
CA LEU A 410 9.73 -18.02 8.56
C LEU A 410 8.94 -19.02 9.41
N ALA A 411 8.74 -20.25 8.92
CA ALA A 411 8.00 -21.26 9.68
C ALA A 411 8.72 -21.62 11.00
N ASP A 412 10.05 -21.71 10.96
CA ASP A 412 10.85 -22.06 12.13
C ASP A 412 10.88 -20.87 13.13
N ALA A 413 11.00 -19.64 12.63
CA ALA A 413 10.91 -18.42 13.46
C ALA A 413 9.55 -18.26 14.16
N ILE A 414 8.46 -18.59 13.46
CA ILE A 414 7.11 -18.66 14.06
C ILE A 414 7.10 -19.67 15.20
N GLU A 415 7.61 -20.89 14.97
CA GLU A 415 7.63 -21.93 15.98
C GLU A 415 8.39 -21.53 17.26
N GLU A 416 9.54 -20.87 17.11
CA GLU A 416 10.33 -20.34 18.22
C GLU A 416 9.54 -19.29 19.05
N ILE A 417 8.88 -18.34 18.38
CA ILE A 417 8.03 -17.33 19.06
C ILE A 417 6.88 -18.00 19.84
N LEU A 418 6.27 -19.05 19.28
CA LEU A 418 5.18 -19.78 19.92
C LEU A 418 5.65 -20.59 21.14
N LYS A 419 6.90 -21.06 21.14
CA LYS A 419 7.57 -21.71 22.28
C LYS A 419 8.07 -20.72 23.33
N GLY A 420 8.21 -19.45 22.97
CA GLY A 420 8.75 -18.40 23.82
C GLY A 420 10.29 -18.41 23.88
N GLU A 421 10.93 -18.84 22.78
CA GLU A 421 12.39 -18.92 22.62
C GLU A 421 13.01 -17.67 21.99
#